data_AF-A0A2E8YRI3-F1
#
_entry.id   AF-A0A2E8YRI3-F1
#
_cell.length_a   1.000
_cell.length_b   1.000
_cell.length_c   1.000
_cell.angle_alpha   90.00
_cell.angle_beta   90.00
_cell.angle_gamma   90.00
#
_symmetry.space_group_name_H-M   'P 1'
#
loop_
_entity.id
_entity.type
_entity.pdbx_description
1 polymer ?
#
loop_
_entity_poly.entity_id
_entity_poly.type
_entity_poly.pdbx_seq_one_letter_code
_entity_poly.pdbx_strand_id
1 'polypeptide(L)'
;MKIVIRISFLVIALVAAIFAVSNREMTTIDFFPLPLTATAPLYIFILGAISIGLVIGIGVSSISKIRLKMKIKTQQKKKEGAQKAIENPIDPLDYTKEKTTT
;
A
#
# COMPACT_ATOMS: atom_id res chain seq x y z
N MET A 1 -6.56 13.52 9.09
CA MET A 1 -5.28 12.99 8.56
C MET A 1 -5.12 13.09 7.04
N LYS A 2 -6.10 12.69 6.21
CA LYS A 2 -5.92 12.69 4.73
C LYS A 2 -5.57 14.07 4.13
N ILE A 3 -6.13 15.14 4.67
CA ILE A 3 -5.86 16.50 4.19
C ILE A 3 -4.42 16.95 4.53
N VAL A 4 -3.95 16.64 5.73
CA VAL A 4 -2.57 16.94 6.18
C VAL A 4 -1.55 16.23 5.30
N ILE A 5 -1.81 14.96 4.96
CA ILE A 5 -1.00 14.20 4.01
C ILE A 5 -0.98 14.88 2.63
N ARG A 6 -2.14 15.29 2.09
CA ARG A 6 -2.22 15.97 0.80
C ARG A 6 -1.45 17.28 0.78
N ILE A 7 -1.60 18.10 1.83
CA ILE A 7 -0.89 19.37 1.98
C ILE A 7 0.62 19.11 2.07
N SER A 8 1.04 18.13 2.87
CA SER A 8 2.46 17.77 2.99
C SER A 8 3.04 17.33 1.65
N PHE A 9 2.32 16.49 0.89
CA PHE A 9 2.73 16.09 -0.45
C PHE A 9 2.82 17.27 -1.41
N LEU A 10 1.88 18.21 -1.35
CA LEU A 10 1.89 19.41 -2.20
C LEU A 10 3.11 20.28 -1.90
N VAL A 11 3.41 20.51 -0.63
CA VAL A 11 4.61 21.26 -0.20
C VAL A 11 5.89 20.57 -0.71
N ILE A 12 6.02 19.25 -0.51
CA ILE A 12 7.17 18.48 -0.99
C ILE A 12 7.29 18.58 -2.52
N ALA A 13 6.18 18.45 -3.25
CA ALA A 13 6.16 18.55 -4.70
C ALA A 13 6.57 19.96 -5.19
N LEU A 14 6.11 21.01 -4.50
CA LEU A 14 6.47 22.39 -4.81
C LEU A 14 7.98 22.63 -4.60
N VAL A 15 8.52 22.17 -3.48
CA VAL A 15 9.98 22.28 -3.21
C VAL A 15 10.77 21.51 -4.26
N ALA A 16 10.34 20.29 -4.64
CA ALA A 16 10.99 19.50 -5.67
C ALA A 16 10.94 20.20 -7.04
N ALA A 17 9.82 20.85 -7.39
CA ALA A 17 9.68 21.60 -8.63
C ALA A 17 10.59 22.83 -8.67
N ILE A 18 10.64 23.62 -7.58
CA ILE A 18 11.55 24.77 -7.45
C ILE A 18 13.01 24.28 -7.58
N PHE A 19 13.37 23.23 -6.84
CA PHE A 19 14.70 22.62 -6.93
C PHE A 19 15.06 22.22 -8.37
N ALA A 20 14.14 21.57 -9.08
CA ALA A 20 14.36 21.15 -10.46
C ALA A 20 14.52 22.33 -11.43
N VAL A 21 13.76 23.41 -11.23
CA VAL A 21 13.87 24.61 -12.06
C VAL A 21 15.17 25.37 -11.78
N SER A 22 15.56 25.48 -10.52
CA SER A 22 16.77 26.20 -10.11
C SER A 22 18.06 25.43 -10.42
N ASN A 23 18.03 24.10 -10.46
CA ASN A 23 19.22 23.26 -10.61
C ASN A 23 19.25 22.54 -11.97
N ARG A 24 19.07 23.29 -13.06
CA ARG A 24 19.10 22.77 -14.44
C ARG A 24 20.50 22.59 -15.02
N GLU A 25 21.53 23.02 -14.29
CA GLU A 25 22.91 22.92 -14.73
C GLU A 25 23.37 21.46 -14.81
N MET A 26 24.14 21.16 -15.86
CA MET A 26 24.71 19.82 -16.06
C MET A 26 25.69 19.50 -14.95
N THR A 27 25.46 18.41 -14.23
CA THR A 27 26.34 17.91 -13.17
C THR A 27 26.79 16.50 -13.52
N THR A 28 28.08 16.21 -13.35
CA THR A 28 28.61 14.86 -13.49
C THR A 28 28.62 14.19 -12.11
N ILE A 29 27.97 13.03 -12.01
CA ILE A 29 27.95 12.21 -10.79
C ILE A 29 28.71 10.91 -11.05
N ASP A 30 29.63 10.60 -10.14
CA ASP A 30 30.34 9.33 -10.06
C ASP A 30 29.63 8.39 -9.08
N PHE A 31 29.20 7.23 -9.56
CA PHE A 31 28.41 6.26 -8.78
C PHE A 31 29.27 5.28 -7.98
N PHE A 32 30.29 5.75 -7.26
CA PHE A 32 31.14 4.87 -6.48
C PHE A 32 30.34 4.00 -5.48
N PRO A 33 30.61 2.68 -5.37
CA PRO A 33 31.70 1.91 -5.97
C PRO A 33 31.45 1.38 -7.40
N LEU A 34 30.30 1.65 -8.00
CA LEU A 34 30.08 1.30 -9.40
C LEU A 34 30.98 2.20 -10.28
N PRO A 35 31.71 1.63 -11.26
CA PRO A 35 32.52 2.38 -12.21
C PRO A 35 31.64 3.00 -13.31
N LEU A 36 30.61 3.75 -12.91
CA LEU A 36 29.68 4.43 -13.81
C LEU A 36 29.70 5.91 -13.50
N THR A 37 29.77 6.72 -14.55
CA THR A 37 29.69 8.17 -14.50
C THR A 37 28.50 8.62 -15.34
N ALA A 38 27.66 9.51 -14.84
CA ALA A 38 26.57 10.07 -15.62
C ALA A 38 26.56 11.59 -15.54
N THR A 39 26.32 12.23 -16.67
CA THR A 39 26.21 13.68 -16.77
C THR A 39 24.77 14.05 -17.10
N ALA A 40 24.11 14.73 -16.18
CA ALA A 40 22.75 15.23 -16.33
C ALA A 40 22.50 16.34 -15.30
N PRO A 41 21.42 17.13 -15.42
CA PRO A 41 21.04 18.04 -14.36
C PRO A 41 20.82 17.31 -13.03
N LEU A 42 21.32 17.90 -11.93
CA LEU A 42 21.31 17.27 -10.60
C LEU A 42 19.91 16.82 -10.16
N TYR A 43 18.87 17.56 -10.57
CA TYR A 43 17.48 17.20 -10.26
C TYR A 43 17.07 15.83 -10.80
N ILE A 44 17.62 15.38 -11.93
CA ILE A 44 17.27 14.07 -12.50
C ILE A 44 17.68 12.95 -11.56
N PHE A 45 18.90 13.03 -11.00
CA PHE A 45 19.40 12.02 -10.08
C PHE A 45 18.61 11.99 -8.77
N ILE A 46 18.36 13.17 -8.18
CA ILE A 46 17.68 13.28 -6.88
C ILE A 46 16.20 12.90 -7.01
N LEU A 47 15.47 13.46 -7.97
CA LEU A 47 14.06 13.13 -8.18
C LEU A 47 13.90 11.67 -8.65
N GLY A 48 14.85 11.17 -9.46
CA GLY A 48 14.88 9.77 -9.86
C GLY A 48 15.01 8.83 -8.66
N ALA A 49 15.97 9.08 -7.76
CA ALA A 49 16.16 8.29 -6.54
C ALA A 49 14.93 8.33 -5.63
N ILE A 50 14.35 9.52 -5.40
CA ILE A 50 13.11 9.68 -4.61
C ILE A 50 11.96 8.90 -5.25
N SER A 51 11.80 8.99 -6.57
CA SER A 51 10.74 8.29 -7.30
C SER A 51 10.86 6.78 -7.17
N ILE A 52 12.07 6.23 -7.33
CA ILE A 52 12.35 4.80 -7.14
C ILE A 52 11.99 4.39 -5.70
N GLY A 53 12.44 5.16 -4.70
CA GLY A 53 12.12 4.93 -3.30
C GLY A 53 10.61 4.92 -3.02
N LEU A 54 9.86 5.86 -3.62
CA LEU A 54 8.39 5.92 -3.50
C LEU A 54 7.71 4.69 -4.12
N VAL A 55 8.13 4.28 -5.32
CA VAL A 55 7.58 3.09 -5.99
C VAL A 55 7.78 1.85 -5.12
N ILE A 56 9.00 1.66 -4.60
CA ILE A 56 9.32 0.54 -3.70
C ILE A 56 8.48 0.63 -2.42
N GLY A 57 8.43 1.79 -1.78
CA GLY A 57 7.68 2.00 -0.54
C GLY A 57 6.17 1.73 -0.69
N ILE A 58 5.57 2.19 -1.78
CA ILE A 58 4.15 1.93 -2.10
C ILE A 58 3.92 0.43 -2.34
N GLY A 59 4.82 -0.22 -3.09
CA GLY A 59 4.78 -1.66 -3.34
C GLY A 59 4.78 -2.46 -2.04
N VAL A 60 5.76 -2.21 -1.15
CA VAL A 60 5.89 -2.90 0.14
C VAL A 60 4.69 -2.64 1.06
N SER A 61 4.24 -1.38 1.19
CA SER A 61 3.10 -1.02 2.05
C SER A 61 1.78 -1.69 1.61
N SER A 62 1.60 -1.90 0.30
CA SER A 62 0.38 -2.49 -0.25
C SER A 62 0.22 -3.98 0.12
N ILE A 63 1.33 -4.71 0.21
CA ILE A 63 1.34 -6.14 0.59
C ILE A 63 0.74 -6.33 2.00
N SER A 64 1.10 -5.47 2.95
CA SER A 64 0.59 -5.52 4.33
C SER A 64 -0.92 -5.27 4.41
N LYS A 65 -1.44 -4.35 3.59
CA LYS A 65 -2.88 -4.03 3.52
C LYS A 65 -3.70 -5.18 2.95
N ILE A 66 -3.16 -5.90 1.96
CA ILE A 66 -3.81 -7.07 1.37
C ILE A 66 -3.97 -8.18 2.43
N ARG A 67 -2.91 -8.48 3.18
CA ARG A 67 -2.95 -9.49 4.26
C ARG A 67 -3.95 -9.14 5.36
N LEU A 68 -4.02 -7.87 5.75
CA LEU A 68 -4.98 -7.40 6.75
C LEU A 68 -6.43 -7.54 6.26
N LYS A 69 -6.71 -7.17 5.00
CA LYS A 69 -8.05 -7.35 4.41
C LYS A 69 -8.50 -8.81 4.37
N MET A 70 -7.58 -9.75 4.10
CA MET A 70 -7.91 -11.19 4.13
C MET A 70 -8.27 -11.69 5.54
N LYS A 71 -7.55 -11.21 6.57
CA LYS A 71 -7.88 -11.53 7.97
C LYS A 71 -9.21 -10.92 8.42
N ILE A 72 -9.54 -9.72 7.96
CA ILE A 72 -10.82 -9.07 8.27
C ILE A 72 -12.00 -9.89 7.72
N LYS A 73 -11.92 -10.39 6.47
CA LYS A 73 -12.98 -11.20 5.88
C LYS A 73 -13.23 -12.52 6.62
N THR A 74 -12.17 -13.18 7.07
CA THR A 74 -12.28 -14.46 7.80
C THR A 74 -12.81 -14.26 9.22
N GLN A 75 -12.43 -13.16 9.88
CA GLN A 75 -12.98 -12.78 11.19
C GLN A 75 -14.45 -12.34 11.10
N GLN A 76 -14.84 -11.64 10.04
CA GLN A 76 -16.23 -11.22 9.81
C GLN A 76 -17.16 -12.43 9.63
N LYS A 77 -16.78 -13.42 8.82
CA LYS A 77 -17.57 -14.66 8.66
C LYS A 77 -17.76 -15.42 9.98
N LYS A 78 -16.74 -15.45 10.84
CA LYS A 78 -16.84 -16.08 12.18
C LYS A 78 -17.79 -15.32 13.11
N LYS A 79 -17.73 -13.98 13.09
CA LYS A 79 -18.65 -13.14 13.87
C LYS A 79 -20.09 -13.26 13.39
N GLU A 80 -20.31 -13.25 12.07
CA GLU A 80 -21.64 -13.46 11.48
C GLU A 80 -22.20 -14.86 11.79
N GLY A 81 -21.38 -15.91 11.75
CA GLY A 81 -21.79 -17.26 12.14
C GLY A 81 -22.13 -17.39 13.63
N ALA A 82 -21.32 -16.78 14.50
CA ALA A 82 -21.60 -16.75 15.94
C ALA A 82 -22.85 -15.90 16.27
N GLN A 83 -23.07 -14.80 15.55
CA GLN A 83 -24.23 -13.94 15.72
C GLN A 83 -25.52 -14.63 15.24
N LYS A 84 -25.47 -15.37 14.13
CA LYS A 84 -26.59 -16.20 13.66
C LYS A 84 -26.94 -17.33 14.64
N ALA A 85 -25.94 -17.93 15.29
CA ALA A 85 -26.15 -18.97 16.32
C ALA A 85 -26.75 -18.42 17.64
N ILE A 86 -26.57 -17.12 17.92
CA ILE A 86 -27.16 -16.44 19.09
C ILE A 86 -28.56 -15.88 18.75
N GLU A 87 -28.75 -15.34 17.54
CA GLU A 87 -30.03 -14.77 17.08
C GLU A 87 -31.08 -15.83 16.80
N ASN A 88 -30.67 -17.03 16.39
CA ASN A 88 -31.56 -18.18 16.28
C ASN A 88 -31.01 -19.36 17.10
N PRO A 89 -31.28 -19.42 18.43
CA PRO A 89 -30.82 -20.52 19.29
C PRO A 89 -31.48 -21.87 18.97
N ILE A 90 -32.57 -21.86 18.18
CA ILE A 90 -33.35 -23.04 17.81
C ILE A 90 -33.63 -22.96 16.30
N ASP A 91 -32.66 -23.36 15.48
CA ASP A 91 -32.97 -23.88 14.14
C ASP A 91 -32.56 -25.37 14.05
N PRO A 92 -33.45 -26.29 14.47
CA PRO A 92 -33.20 -27.73 14.47
C PRO A 92 -33.57 -28.43 13.15
N LEU A 93 -33.92 -27.72 12.09
CA LEU A 93 -34.45 -28.34 10.87
C LEU A 93 -33.44 -28.04 9.76
N ASP A 94 -32.58 -28.97 9.37
CA ASP A 94 -32.85 -29.96 8.33
C ASP A 94 -31.46 -30.66 8.16
N TYR A 95 -31.20 -31.96 8.36
CA TYR A 95 -31.36 -33.07 7.41
C TYR A 95 -31.00 -34.42 8.08
N THR A 96 -31.35 -34.66 9.34
CA THR A 96 -31.59 -36.05 9.78
C THR A 96 -32.83 -36.64 9.08
N LYS A 97 -33.52 -35.83 8.26
CA LYS A 97 -34.56 -36.19 7.29
C LYS A 97 -34.16 -37.26 6.25
N GLU A 98 -32.95 -37.84 6.26
CA GLU A 98 -32.56 -38.89 5.30
C GLU A 98 -32.47 -40.33 5.88
N LYS A 99 -32.56 -40.56 7.20
CA LYS A 99 -32.19 -41.88 7.78
C LYS A 99 -33.27 -42.78 8.42
N THR A 100 -34.55 -42.41 8.43
CA THR A 100 -35.56 -43.18 9.22
C THR A 100 -36.84 -43.56 8.49
N THR A 101 -36.90 -43.49 7.16
CA THR A 101 -38.03 -44.05 6.40
C THR A 101 -37.55 -45.28 5.61
N THR A 102 -37.40 -46.40 6.31
CA THR A 102 -37.34 -47.76 5.73
C THR A 102 -38.15 -48.66 6.65
#